data_AF-A0A4S3J8T3-F1
#
_entry.id   AF-A0A4S3J8T3-F1
#
_cell.length_a   1.000
_cell.length_b   1.000
_cell.length_c   1.000
_cell.angle_alpha   90.00
_cell.angle_beta   90.00
_cell.angle_gamma   90.00
#
_symmetry.space_group_name_H-M   'P 1'
#
loop_
_entity.id
_entity.type
_entity.pdbx_description
1 polymer ?
#
loop_
_entity_poly.entity_id
_entity_poly.type
_entity_poly.pdbx_seq_one_letter_code
_entity_poly.pdbx_strand_id
1 'polypeptide(L)'
;MYRETGRRFDGFRKDKQIEALEARIEELTSTQPSVPSSVSRLAASVGSDIPTAREDVIDRHLLGMDDAESFVEIFKNKMIIHFPFVVIPRSVSAAQIRREKPFLFLVVLASSSYVNIPLQQQLGKEVKEEIATRLVINGEVSFELLQGLLVYLAW
;
A
#
# COMPACT_ATOMS: atom_id res chain seq x y z
N MET A 1 -45.80 28.17 36.57
CA MET A 1 -45.31 26.86 36.07
C MET A 1 -45.68 26.75 34.59
N TYR A 2 -44.71 26.31 33.77
CA TYR A 2 -44.74 25.98 32.34
C TYR A 2 -44.89 27.11 31.28
N ARG A 3 -43.85 27.23 30.44
CA ARG A 3 -43.80 27.98 29.17
C ARG A 3 -43.97 26.98 28.02
N GLU A 4 -44.91 27.20 27.13
CA GLU A 4 -45.00 26.48 25.86
C GLU A 4 -44.12 27.18 24.81
N THR A 5 -43.20 26.43 24.20
CA THR A 5 -42.37 26.88 23.08
C THR A 5 -42.99 26.44 21.77
N GLY A 6 -43.58 27.38 21.02
CA GLY A 6 -44.03 27.14 19.65
C GLY A 6 -42.85 27.20 18.66
N ARG A 7 -42.41 26.04 18.14
CA ARG A 7 -41.53 25.96 16.97
C ARG A 7 -42.31 26.45 15.73
N ARG A 8 -41.90 27.58 15.16
CA ARG A 8 -42.35 27.98 13.82
C ARG A 8 -41.70 27.04 12.78
N PHE A 9 -42.53 26.15 12.24
CA PHE A 9 -42.20 25.21 11.18
C PHE A 9 -42.22 25.95 9.83
N ASP A 10 -41.06 26.23 9.25
CA ASP A 10 -40.91 26.82 7.90
C ASP A 10 -40.65 25.70 6.88
N GLY A 11 -41.58 24.74 6.82
CA GLY A 11 -41.51 23.58 5.89
C GLY A 11 -41.82 23.98 4.45
N PHE A 12 -42.82 24.82 4.24
CA PHE A 12 -43.33 25.17 2.92
C PHE A 12 -42.32 25.82 1.96
N ARG A 13 -41.32 26.53 2.48
CA ARG A 13 -40.27 27.14 1.64
C ARG A 13 -39.17 26.16 1.26
N LYS A 14 -38.84 25.24 2.17
CA LYS A 14 -37.81 24.22 1.93
C LYS A 14 -38.33 23.15 0.99
N ASP A 15 -39.59 22.75 1.14
CA ASP A 15 -40.22 21.75 0.30
C ASP A 15 -40.28 22.21 -1.17
N LYS A 16 -40.62 23.49 -1.41
CA LYS A 16 -40.57 24.09 -2.76
C LYS A 16 -39.17 24.18 -3.35
N GLN A 17 -38.14 24.35 -2.52
CA GLN A 17 -36.76 24.38 -2.99
C GLN A 17 -36.23 22.98 -3.32
N ILE A 18 -36.66 21.96 -2.58
CA ILE A 18 -36.31 20.55 -2.85
C ILE A 18 -36.93 20.11 -4.19
N GLU A 19 -38.22 20.38 -4.39
CA GLU A 19 -38.92 20.03 -5.64
C GLU A 19 -38.32 20.74 -6.87
N ALA A 20 -37.91 22.00 -6.73
CA ALA A 20 -37.24 22.74 -7.80
C ALA A 20 -35.81 22.23 -8.08
N LEU A 21 -35.12 21.68 -7.07
CA LEU A 21 -33.80 21.09 -7.25
C LEU A 21 -33.87 19.70 -7.89
N GLU A 22 -34.85 18.88 -7.52
CA GLU A 22 -35.08 17.55 -8.09
C GLU A 22 -35.48 17.64 -9.57
N ALA A 23 -36.34 18.61 -9.95
CA ALA A 23 -36.69 18.86 -11.34
C ALA A 23 -35.47 19.22 -12.22
N ARG A 24 -34.48 19.94 -11.67
CA ARG A 24 -33.21 20.24 -12.38
C ARG A 24 -32.29 19.03 -12.51
N ILE A 25 -32.33 18.07 -11.59
CA ILE A 25 -31.51 16.85 -11.65
C ILE A 25 -32.04 15.91 -12.73
N GLU A 26 -33.36 15.77 -12.86
CA GLU A 26 -33.97 14.96 -13.92
C GLU A 26 -33.73 15.56 -15.32
N GLU A 27 -33.77 16.88 -15.46
CA GLU A 27 -33.46 17.58 -16.73
C GLU A 27 -32.01 17.32 -17.19
N LEU A 28 -31.05 17.27 -16.24
CA LEU A 28 -29.65 16.97 -16.51
C LEU A 28 -29.37 15.48 -16.77
N THR A 29 -30.31 14.59 -16.45
CA THR A 29 -30.17 13.14 -16.68
C THR A 29 -30.77 12.72 -18.03
N SER A 30 -31.79 13.45 -18.53
CA SER A 30 -32.40 13.19 -19.85
C SER A 30 -31.56 13.72 -21.03
N THR A 31 -30.61 14.63 -20.80
CA THR A 31 -29.78 15.19 -21.86
C THR A 31 -28.45 14.45 -21.92
N GLN A 32 -28.39 13.43 -22.77
CA GLN A 32 -27.17 12.71 -23.11
C GLN A 32 -26.07 13.72 -23.53
N PRO A 33 -24.93 13.84 -22.82
CA PRO A 33 -23.88 14.73 -23.25
C PRO A 33 -23.18 14.08 -24.44
N SER A 34 -23.39 14.60 -25.65
CA SER A 34 -22.45 14.39 -26.75
C SER A 34 -21.15 15.10 -26.38
N VAL A 35 -20.27 14.37 -25.69
CA VAL A 35 -18.96 14.86 -25.30
C VAL A 35 -18.19 15.14 -26.60
N PRO A 36 -17.77 16.39 -26.90
CA PRO A 36 -16.85 16.60 -28.00
C PRO A 36 -15.59 15.76 -27.71
N SER A 37 -15.17 14.98 -28.70
CA SER A 37 -14.09 13.97 -28.65
C SER A 37 -12.73 14.51 -28.15
N SER A 38 -12.61 15.82 -27.99
CA SER A 38 -11.47 16.52 -27.40
C SER A 38 -11.43 16.44 -25.86
N VAL A 39 -12.57 16.32 -25.16
CA VAL A 39 -12.61 16.32 -23.68
C VAL A 39 -12.36 14.93 -23.09
N SER A 40 -12.72 13.86 -23.82
CA SER A 40 -12.39 12.48 -23.44
C SER A 40 -10.87 12.24 -23.36
N ARG A 41 -10.08 12.99 -24.14
CA ARG A 41 -8.61 12.90 -24.12
C ARG A 41 -7.98 13.52 -22.88
N LEU A 42 -8.66 14.49 -22.25
CA LEU A 42 -8.18 15.16 -21.03
C LEU A 42 -8.51 14.34 -19.77
N ALA A 43 -9.64 13.63 -19.76
CA ALA A 43 -10.00 12.70 -18.68
C ALA A 43 -9.11 11.45 -18.68
N ALA A 44 -8.69 10.98 -19.86
CA ALA A 44 -7.69 9.91 -19.98
C ALA A 44 -6.25 10.38 -19.65
N SER A 45 -6.00 11.70 -19.58
CA SER A 45 -4.70 12.27 -19.24
C SER A 45 -4.60 12.79 -17.81
N VAL A 46 -5.67 12.73 -17.02
CA VAL A 46 -5.50 12.67 -15.55
C VAL A 46 -5.08 11.23 -15.29
N GLY A 47 -3.78 10.99 -15.52
CA GLY A 47 -3.13 9.80 -15.03
C GLY A 47 -3.54 9.67 -13.58
N SER A 48 -4.21 8.57 -13.28
CA SER A 48 -4.13 7.98 -11.96
C SER A 48 -2.67 7.57 -11.75
N ASP A 49 -1.76 8.54 -11.62
CA ASP A 49 -0.53 8.39 -10.87
C ASP A 49 -0.93 8.34 -9.37
N ILE A 50 -1.85 7.42 -9.05
CA ILE A 50 -1.70 6.67 -7.83
C ILE A 50 -0.34 6.01 -8.06
N PRO A 51 0.70 6.29 -7.26
CA PRO A 51 1.93 5.51 -7.36
C PRO A 51 1.48 4.07 -7.20
N THR A 52 1.45 3.33 -8.32
CA THR A 52 1.12 1.92 -8.32
C THR A 52 2.11 1.33 -7.36
N ALA A 53 1.61 0.90 -6.19
CA ALA A 53 2.43 0.26 -5.18
C ALA A 53 3.22 -0.81 -5.92
N ARG A 54 4.55 -0.65 -5.96
CA ARG A 54 5.43 -1.50 -6.76
C ARG A 54 5.09 -2.94 -6.40
N GLU A 55 4.59 -3.71 -7.37
CA GLU A 55 4.17 -5.10 -7.12
C GLU A 55 5.33 -5.87 -6.52
N ASP A 56 5.12 -6.47 -5.36
CA ASP A 56 6.19 -7.16 -4.66
C ASP A 56 6.32 -8.62 -5.10
N VAL A 57 7.27 -9.32 -4.49
CA VAL A 57 7.58 -10.72 -4.82
C VAL A 57 6.43 -11.69 -4.55
N ILE A 58 5.49 -11.36 -3.66
CA ILE A 58 4.29 -12.17 -3.40
C ILE A 58 3.24 -11.89 -4.47
N ASP A 59 3.02 -10.62 -4.81
CA ASP A 59 2.04 -10.22 -5.84
C ASP A 59 2.42 -10.80 -7.22
N ARG A 60 3.72 -10.89 -7.49
CA ARG A 60 4.27 -11.51 -8.70
C ARG A 60 4.32 -13.04 -8.65
N HIS A 61 3.78 -13.65 -7.58
CA HIS A 61 3.72 -15.10 -7.38
C HIS A 61 5.09 -15.79 -7.43
N LEU A 62 6.16 -15.06 -7.07
CA LEU A 62 7.51 -15.64 -6.99
C LEU A 62 7.64 -16.57 -5.78
N LEU A 63 6.92 -16.25 -4.70
CA LEU A 63 6.75 -17.10 -3.54
C LEU A 63 5.34 -16.93 -2.96
N GLY A 64 4.85 -17.97 -2.28
CA GLY A 64 3.58 -17.92 -1.56
C GLY A 64 3.69 -17.16 -0.24
N MET A 65 2.55 -16.72 0.29
CA MET A 65 2.48 -16.11 1.62
C MET A 65 2.86 -17.09 2.74
N ASP A 66 2.57 -18.38 2.56
CA ASP A 66 2.91 -19.44 3.52
C ASP A 66 4.44 -19.68 3.59
N ASP A 67 5.11 -19.63 2.43
CA ASP A 67 6.58 -19.68 2.36
C ASP A 67 7.19 -18.46 3.03
N ALA A 68 6.60 -17.28 2.81
CA ALA A 68 7.04 -16.04 3.44
C ALA A 68 6.95 -16.10 4.96
N GLU A 69 5.85 -16.62 5.52
CA GLU A 69 5.72 -16.83 6.96
C GLU A 69 6.78 -17.81 7.48
N SER A 70 7.02 -18.90 6.75
CA SER A 70 8.05 -19.89 7.08
C SER A 70 9.46 -19.28 7.10
N PHE A 71 9.78 -18.41 6.13
CA PHE A 71 11.05 -17.69 6.08
C PHE A 71 11.21 -16.68 7.22
N VAL A 72 10.15 -15.95 7.55
CA VAL A 72 10.15 -15.04 8.71
C VAL A 72 10.36 -15.82 10.02
N GLU A 73 9.76 -17.00 10.16
CA GLU A 73 10.02 -17.87 11.32
C GLU A 73 11.45 -18.41 11.35
N ILE A 74 12.04 -18.76 10.21
CA ILE A 74 13.45 -19.14 10.11
C ILE A 74 14.34 -17.99 10.59
N PHE A 75 14.07 -16.76 10.13
CA PHE A 75 14.82 -15.57 10.55
C PHE A 75 14.77 -15.38 12.08
N LYS A 76 13.56 -15.36 12.65
CA LYS A 76 13.30 -15.15 14.08
C LYS A 76 13.95 -16.23 14.97
N ASN A 77 14.02 -17.46 14.50
CA ASN A 77 14.44 -18.59 15.34
C ASN A 77 15.90 -19.01 15.11
N LYS A 78 16.45 -18.82 13.91
CA LYS A 78 17.78 -19.35 13.53
C LYS A 78 18.80 -18.27 13.19
N MET A 79 18.38 -17.14 12.65
CA MET A 79 19.33 -16.13 12.14
C MET A 79 19.64 -15.07 13.20
N ILE A 80 18.63 -14.66 13.96
CA ILE A 80 18.75 -13.60 14.96
C ILE A 80 19.81 -13.88 16.04
N ILE A 81 20.06 -15.16 16.35
CA ILE A 81 21.05 -15.58 17.36
C ILE A 81 22.49 -15.26 16.93
N HIS A 82 22.74 -15.15 15.62
CA HIS A 82 24.06 -14.84 15.07
C HIS A 82 24.23 -13.33 14.83
N PHE A 83 23.12 -12.61 14.64
CA PHE A 83 23.15 -11.17 14.34
C PHE A 83 21.95 -10.43 14.97
N PRO A 84 22.00 -10.09 16.28
CA PRO A 84 20.85 -9.59 17.05
C PRO A 84 20.62 -8.08 16.92
N PHE A 85 20.91 -7.47 15.77
CA PHE A 85 20.73 -6.03 15.56
C PHE A 85 19.33 -5.66 15.03
N VAL A 86 18.67 -6.62 14.38
CA VAL A 86 17.30 -6.45 13.86
C VAL A 86 16.42 -7.55 14.43
N VAL A 87 15.65 -7.18 15.46
CA VAL A 87 14.76 -8.11 16.18
C VAL A 87 13.33 -7.94 15.69
N ILE A 88 12.76 -9.03 15.19
CA ILE A 88 11.35 -9.12 14.83
C ILE A 88 10.62 -9.82 15.98
N PRO A 89 9.64 -9.18 16.64
CA PRO A 89 8.89 -9.82 17.71
C PRO A 89 8.16 -11.08 17.21
N ARG A 90 8.05 -12.10 18.07
CA ARG A 90 7.36 -13.35 17.72
C ARG A 90 5.91 -13.15 17.32
N SER A 91 5.24 -12.14 17.86
CA SER A 91 3.84 -11.80 17.57
C SER A 91 3.61 -11.19 16.19
N VAL A 92 4.65 -10.75 15.49
CA VAL A 92 4.53 -10.06 14.20
C VAL A 92 4.56 -11.09 13.07
N SER A 93 3.52 -11.11 12.23
CA SER A 93 3.43 -12.01 11.06
C SER A 93 4.17 -11.46 9.84
N ALA A 94 4.45 -12.32 8.87
CA ALA A 94 5.03 -11.91 7.59
C ALA A 94 4.16 -10.86 6.87
N ALA A 95 2.83 -11.02 6.91
CA ALA A 95 1.90 -10.07 6.28
C ALA A 95 1.99 -8.67 6.92
N GLN A 96 2.22 -8.63 8.24
CA GLN A 96 2.39 -7.36 8.94
C GLN A 96 3.70 -6.68 8.55
N ILE A 97 4.82 -7.41 8.49
CA ILE A 97 6.11 -6.86 8.06
C ILE A 97 6.03 -6.39 6.62
N ARG A 98 5.41 -7.18 5.73
CA ARG A 98 5.19 -6.84 4.33
C ARG A 98 4.49 -5.49 4.17
N ARG A 99 3.48 -5.21 4.99
CA ARG A 99 2.71 -3.95 4.95
C ARG A 99 3.46 -2.77 5.59
N GLU A 100 4.12 -2.99 6.72
CA GLU A 100 4.71 -1.90 7.53
C GLU A 100 6.15 -1.59 7.15
N LYS A 101 6.89 -2.60 6.68
CA LYS A 101 8.32 -2.56 6.36
C LYS A 101 8.63 -3.45 5.14
N PRO A 102 8.15 -3.07 3.94
CA PRO A 102 8.26 -3.90 2.73
C PRO A 102 9.71 -4.20 2.30
N PHE A 103 10.65 -3.27 2.51
CA PHE A 103 12.06 -3.52 2.19
C PHE A 103 12.68 -4.50 3.18
N LEU A 104 12.42 -4.32 4.47
CA LEU A 104 12.91 -5.26 5.48
C LEU A 104 12.33 -6.67 5.23
N PHE A 105 11.04 -6.75 4.88
CA PHE A 105 10.39 -7.99 4.50
C PHE A 105 11.15 -8.68 3.36
N LEU A 106 11.39 -7.99 2.25
CA LEU A 106 12.11 -8.54 1.10
C LEU A 106 13.50 -9.08 1.47
N VAL A 107 14.26 -8.32 2.26
CA VAL A 107 15.59 -8.75 2.70
C VAL A 107 15.51 -10.00 3.58
N VAL A 108 14.56 -10.06 4.53
CA VAL A 108 14.37 -11.23 5.40
C VAL A 108 14.06 -12.48 4.58
N LEU A 109 13.22 -12.36 3.54
CA LEU A 109 12.94 -13.47 2.63
C LEU A 109 14.21 -13.93 1.90
N ALA A 110 14.97 -12.98 1.33
CA ALA A 110 16.21 -13.29 0.62
C ALA A 110 17.21 -14.01 1.52
N SER A 111 17.47 -13.48 2.72
CA SER A 111 18.43 -14.07 3.67
C SER A 111 17.97 -15.44 4.18
N SER A 112 16.67 -15.63 4.43
CA SER A 112 16.12 -16.88 4.98
C SER A 112 15.92 -17.99 3.94
N SER A 113 15.92 -17.64 2.66
CA SER A 113 15.79 -18.57 1.52
C SER A 113 17.09 -19.34 1.19
N TYR A 114 18.09 -19.33 2.08
CA TYR A 114 19.42 -19.93 1.88
C TYR A 114 19.43 -21.43 1.53
N VAL A 115 18.34 -22.15 1.77
CA VAL A 115 18.18 -23.56 1.35
C VAL A 115 17.90 -23.68 -0.15
N ASN A 116 17.22 -22.69 -0.74
CA ASN A 116 16.87 -22.64 -2.17
C ASN A 116 17.72 -21.58 -2.87
N ILE A 117 18.92 -21.96 -3.29
CA ILE A 117 19.91 -21.07 -3.91
C ILE A 117 19.36 -20.30 -5.14
N PRO A 118 18.63 -20.92 -6.08
CA PRO A 118 18.02 -20.17 -7.19
C PRO A 118 17.07 -19.06 -6.72
N LEU A 119 16.17 -19.36 -5.78
CA LEU A 119 15.24 -18.38 -5.23
C LEU A 119 15.98 -17.26 -4.49
N GLN A 120 16.96 -17.62 -3.67
CA GLN A 120 17.79 -16.65 -2.94
C GLN A 120 18.50 -15.69 -3.88
N GLN A 121 19.07 -16.17 -4.98
CA GLN A 121 19.72 -15.29 -5.96
C GLN A 121 18.72 -14.35 -6.64
N GLN A 122 17.52 -14.84 -6.95
CA GLN A 122 16.48 -14.01 -7.54
C GLN A 122 16.00 -12.92 -6.56
N LEU A 123 15.71 -13.28 -5.31
CA LEU A 123 15.35 -12.30 -4.27
C LEU A 123 16.49 -11.32 -3.97
N GLY A 124 17.73 -11.79 -3.95
CA GLY A 124 18.91 -10.94 -3.77
C GLY A 124 19.10 -9.94 -4.91
N LYS A 125 18.67 -10.27 -6.14
CA LYS A 125 18.64 -9.31 -7.25
C LYS A 125 17.63 -8.19 -6.97
N GLU A 126 16.43 -8.53 -6.52
CA GLU A 126 15.38 -7.57 -6.15
C GLU A 126 15.86 -6.64 -5.03
N VAL A 127 16.53 -7.18 -3.99
CA VAL A 127 17.12 -6.39 -2.91
C VAL A 127 18.14 -5.38 -3.45
N LYS A 128 19.04 -5.81 -4.33
CA LYS A 128 20.06 -4.91 -4.93
C LYS A 128 19.43 -3.81 -5.77
N GLU A 129 18.39 -4.12 -6.53
CA GLU A 129 17.66 -3.13 -7.31
C GLU A 129 16.99 -2.10 -6.39
N GLU A 130 16.35 -2.56 -5.31
CA GLU A 130 15.70 -1.67 -4.34
C GLU A 130 16.70 -0.77 -3.61
N ILE A 131 17.87 -1.30 -3.22
CA ILE A 131 18.98 -0.50 -2.65
C ILE A 131 19.48 0.52 -3.67
N ALA A 132 19.73 0.11 -4.92
CA ALA A 132 20.22 1.02 -5.95
C ALA A 132 19.23 2.16 -6.19
N THR A 133 17.94 1.87 -6.29
CA THR A 133 16.92 2.90 -6.50
C THR A 133 16.77 3.80 -5.28
N ARG A 134 16.47 3.25 -4.10
CA ARG A 134 16.10 4.05 -2.94
C ARG A 134 17.29 4.72 -2.28
N LEU A 135 18.40 4.00 -2.10
CA LEU A 135 19.57 4.52 -1.40
C LEU A 135 20.50 5.30 -2.35
N VAL A 136 20.85 4.74 -3.51
CA VAL A 136 21.90 5.32 -4.36
C VAL A 136 21.36 6.42 -5.26
N ILE A 137 20.22 6.18 -5.92
CA ILE A 137 19.64 7.14 -6.86
C ILE A 137 18.84 8.21 -6.12
N ASN A 138 17.94 7.82 -5.21
CA ASN A 138 17.06 8.76 -4.52
C ASN A 138 17.68 9.37 -3.25
N GLY A 139 18.77 8.78 -2.72
CA GLY A 139 19.40 9.26 -1.48
C GLY A 139 18.51 9.09 -0.25
N GLU A 140 17.56 8.15 -0.27
CA GLU A 140 16.65 7.92 0.85
C GLU A 140 17.40 7.37 2.06
N VAL A 141 17.10 7.94 3.24
CA VAL A 141 17.60 7.45 4.52
C VAL A 141 16.41 7.21 5.43
N SER A 142 16.20 5.94 5.79
CA SER A 142 15.17 5.55 6.74
C SER A 142 15.69 4.47 7.67
N PHE A 143 15.09 4.35 8.85
CA PHE A 143 15.47 3.30 9.78
C PHE A 143 15.20 1.90 9.21
N GLU A 144 14.14 1.74 8.42
CA GLU A 144 13.86 0.50 7.72
C GLU A 144 14.97 0.13 6.72
N LEU A 145 15.42 1.09 5.90
CA LEU A 145 16.52 0.88 4.95
C LEU A 145 17.80 0.47 5.67
N LEU A 146 18.12 1.12 6.79
CA LEU A 146 19.25 0.74 7.62
C LEU A 146 19.11 -0.69 8.15
N GLN A 147 17.96 -1.05 8.71
CA GLN A 147 17.71 -2.41 9.21
C GLN A 147 17.85 -3.45 8.10
N GLY A 148 17.24 -3.22 6.94
CA GLY A 148 17.35 -4.12 5.80
C GLY A 148 18.79 -4.23 5.29
N LEU A 149 19.54 -3.13 5.21
CA LEU A 149 20.94 -3.18 4.80
C LEU A 149 21.81 -4.00 5.76
N LEU A 150 21.61 -3.83 7.08
CA LEU A 150 22.32 -4.61 8.09
C LEU A 150 22.05 -6.11 7.96
N VAL A 151 20.81 -6.51 7.70
CA VAL A 151 20.46 -7.92 7.48
C VAL A 151 21.07 -8.45 6.19
N TYR A 152 20.99 -7.68 5.10
CA TYR A 152 21.53 -8.08 3.79
C TYR A 152 23.06 -8.21 3.80
N LEU A 153 23.78 -7.39 4.55
CA LEU A 153 25.23 -7.49 4.66
C LEU A 153 25.68 -8.65 5.57
N ALA A 154 24.81 -9.12 6.46
CA ALA A 154 25.11 -10.20 7.39
C ALA A 154 24.95 -11.60 6.77
N TRP A 155 24.15 -11.74 5.70
CA TRP A 155 23.73 -13.02 5.12
C TRP A 155 23.67 -12.98 3.60
#